data_AF-A0A6N7S4I4-F1
#
_entry.id   AF-A0A6N7S4I4-F1
#
_cell.length_a   1.000
_cell.length_b   1.000
_cell.length_c   1.000
_cell.angle_alpha   90.00
_cell.angle_beta   90.00
_cell.angle_gamma   90.00
#
_symmetry.space_group_name_H-M   'P 1'
#
loop_
_entity.id
_entity.type
_entity.pdbx_description
1 polymer ?
#
loop_
_entity_poly.entity_id
_entity_poly.type
_entity_poly.pdbx_seq_one_letter_code
_entity_poly.pdbx_strand_id
1 'polypeptide(L)'
;MLTKPVYGWSDFQLEGTGVYGLSYLDDIAFEWVEQAIHGLETMRPFCVKGFLEPNRFLCTVSYWNCHLVCEDDERYPLNQEELIHEFSHTSMLQFCQYLYEDVSQNINEWASFVDYEDLDIDKRKAELAQKLECLKNLIAERTEWFGEHRCFL
;
A
#
# COMPACT_ATOMS: atom_id res chain seq x y z
N MET A 1 -8.38 -3.45 -4.00
CA MET A 1 -6.94 -3.33 -3.70
C MET A 1 -6.15 -3.79 -4.92
N LEU A 2 -4.84 -4.00 -4.83
CA LEU A 2 -3.89 -3.90 -5.92
C LEU A 2 -4.15 -4.98 -6.96
N THR A 3 -4.35 -4.57 -8.20
CA THR A 3 -4.40 -5.54 -9.30
C THR A 3 -3.03 -6.12 -9.56
N LYS A 4 -3.01 -7.32 -10.13
CA LYS A 4 -1.79 -7.93 -10.63
C LYS A 4 -1.02 -6.92 -11.51
N PRO A 5 0.28 -6.70 -11.29
CA PRO A 5 1.04 -5.80 -12.13
C PRO A 5 1.12 -6.27 -13.59
N VAL A 6 0.88 -5.35 -14.52
CA VAL A 6 0.92 -5.60 -15.97
C VAL A 6 1.48 -4.37 -16.70
N TYR A 7 2.45 -4.58 -17.60
CA TYR A 7 3.03 -3.54 -18.46
C TYR A 7 3.52 -2.27 -17.72
N GLY A 8 4.07 -2.42 -16.51
CA GLY A 8 4.55 -1.29 -15.71
C GLY A 8 3.50 -0.59 -14.86
N TRP A 9 2.26 -1.13 -14.82
CA TRP A 9 1.15 -0.55 -14.06
C TRP A 9 0.49 -1.57 -13.12
N SER A 10 -0.06 -1.08 -12.01
CA SER A 10 -0.99 -1.81 -11.13
C SER A 10 -2.07 -0.86 -10.62
N ASP A 11 -3.33 -1.25 -10.70
CA ASP A 11 -4.44 -0.42 -10.23
C ASP A 11 -4.63 -0.60 -8.73
N PHE A 12 -4.73 0.52 -8.01
CA PHE A 12 -5.14 0.59 -6.61
C PHE A 12 -6.56 1.13 -6.48
N GLN A 13 -7.35 0.50 -5.62
CA GLN A 13 -8.69 0.96 -5.25
C GLN A 13 -9.08 0.43 -3.86
N LEU A 14 -9.75 1.28 -3.07
CA LEU A 14 -10.50 0.89 -1.88
C LEU A 14 -12.00 1.11 -2.12
N GLU A 15 -12.83 0.55 -1.23
CA GLU A 15 -14.28 0.71 -1.33
C GLU A 15 -14.69 2.18 -1.27
N GLY A 16 -15.47 2.62 -2.27
CA GLY A 16 -15.95 4.01 -2.35
C GLY A 16 -14.95 5.02 -2.90
N THR A 17 -13.76 4.61 -3.33
CA THR A 17 -12.74 5.49 -3.93
C THR A 17 -12.64 5.32 -5.44
N GLY A 18 -11.98 6.27 -6.09
CA GLY A 18 -11.50 6.13 -7.47
C GLY A 18 -10.51 4.98 -7.65
N VAL A 19 -10.18 4.71 -8.93
CA VAL A 19 -9.14 3.76 -9.34
C VAL A 19 -7.88 4.54 -9.70
N TYR A 20 -6.75 4.15 -9.13
CA TYR A 20 -5.47 4.83 -9.26
C TYR A 20 -4.44 3.88 -9.88
N GLY A 21 -4.03 4.13 -11.11
CA GLY A 21 -3.02 3.33 -11.81
C GLY A 21 -1.61 3.69 -11.33
N LEU A 22 -1.01 2.85 -10.49
CA LEU A 22 0.31 3.05 -9.91
C LEU A 22 1.40 2.51 -10.84
N SER A 23 2.46 3.30 -11.01
CA SER A 23 3.59 3.03 -11.89
C SER A 23 4.70 2.23 -11.18
N TYR A 24 5.45 1.46 -11.97
CA TYR A 24 6.65 0.70 -11.57
C TYR A 24 7.83 1.57 -11.14
N LEU A 25 7.73 2.91 -11.28
CA LEU A 25 8.74 3.86 -10.80
C LEU A 25 8.91 3.83 -9.27
N ASP A 26 7.95 3.27 -8.54
CA ASP A 26 8.05 3.01 -7.10
C ASP A 26 8.07 1.50 -6.81
N ASP A 27 8.83 1.10 -5.78
CA ASP A 27 8.86 -0.29 -5.29
C ASP A 27 7.65 -0.56 -4.36
N ILE A 28 6.45 -0.50 -4.96
CA ILE A 28 5.16 -0.54 -4.25
C ILE A 28 5.10 -1.73 -3.28
N ALA A 29 5.42 -2.93 -3.75
CA ALA A 29 5.30 -4.14 -2.94
C ALA A 29 6.21 -4.09 -1.71
N PHE A 30 7.48 -3.70 -1.87
CA PHE A 30 8.40 -3.63 -0.74
C PHE A 30 8.06 -2.47 0.20
N GLU A 31 7.91 -1.27 -0.32
CA GLU A 31 7.67 -0.07 0.48
C GLU A 31 6.35 -0.20 1.27
N TRP A 32 5.28 -0.67 0.64
CA TRP A 32 3.97 -0.77 1.29
C TRP A 32 3.96 -1.87 2.34
N VAL A 33 4.57 -3.03 2.06
CA VAL A 33 4.66 -4.13 3.05
C VAL A 33 5.51 -3.70 4.24
N GLU A 34 6.59 -2.96 4.04
CA GLU A 34 7.41 -2.42 5.13
C GLU A 34 6.63 -1.43 6.02
N GLN A 35 5.88 -0.51 5.40
CA GLN A 35 5.03 0.42 6.15
C GLN A 35 3.92 -0.29 6.92
N ALA A 36 3.29 -1.31 6.32
CA ALA A 36 2.26 -2.12 6.95
C ALA A 36 2.81 -2.91 8.16
N ILE A 37 3.99 -3.52 8.01
CA ILE A 37 4.69 -4.19 9.12
C ILE A 37 4.96 -3.18 10.24
N HIS A 38 5.57 -2.04 9.92
CA HIS A 38 5.87 -1.00 10.91
C HIS A 38 4.62 -0.51 11.64
N GLY A 39 3.52 -0.30 10.90
CA GLY A 39 2.24 0.12 11.44
C GLY A 39 1.65 -0.89 12.43
N LEU A 40 1.70 -2.19 12.13
CA LEU A 40 1.21 -3.24 13.02
C LEU A 40 2.15 -3.56 14.19
N GLU A 41 3.46 -3.37 14.03
CA GLU A 41 4.44 -3.51 15.12
C GLU A 41 4.28 -2.39 16.15
N THR A 42 4.15 -1.15 15.67
CA THR A 42 4.10 0.04 16.53
C THR A 42 2.69 0.48 16.92
N MET A 43 1.68 -0.11 16.27
CA MET A 43 0.27 0.29 16.40
C MET A 43 0.03 1.77 16.12
N ARG A 44 0.72 2.29 15.10
CA ARG A 44 0.60 3.67 14.63
C ARG A 44 0.05 3.69 13.21
N PRO A 45 -0.71 4.75 12.84
CA PRO A 45 -1.04 5.00 11.44
C PRO A 45 0.24 5.07 10.59
N PHE A 46 0.14 4.65 9.35
CA PHE A 46 1.22 4.72 8.38
C PHE A 46 0.74 5.30 7.06
N CYS A 47 1.67 5.70 6.20
CA CYS A 47 1.37 6.23 4.88
C CYS A 47 2.07 5.38 3.83
N VAL A 48 1.35 5.07 2.75
CA VAL A 48 1.93 4.50 1.54
C VAL A 48 1.82 5.50 0.41
N LYS A 49 2.73 5.44 -0.55
CA LYS A 49 2.78 6.35 -1.70
C LYS A 49 2.88 5.59 -3.02
N GLY A 50 2.57 6.25 -4.12
CA GLY A 50 2.91 5.77 -5.45
C GLY A 50 2.88 6.88 -6.49
N PHE A 51 3.42 6.60 -7.66
CA PHE A 51 3.37 7.50 -8.81
C PHE A 51 2.24 7.10 -9.78
N LEU A 52 1.50 8.08 -10.27
CA LEU A 52 0.42 7.95 -11.24
C LEU A 52 0.77 8.56 -12.62
N GLU A 53 1.84 9.35 -12.68
CA GLU A 53 2.36 10.07 -13.87
C GLU A 53 1.26 10.83 -14.65
N PRO A 54 1.05 12.15 -14.40
CA PRO A 54 1.95 13.11 -13.74
C PRO A 54 1.64 13.35 -12.26
N ASN A 55 0.77 12.54 -11.64
CA ASN A 55 0.38 12.77 -10.25
C ASN A 55 1.16 11.87 -9.30
N ARG A 56 1.22 12.27 -8.03
CA ARG A 56 1.60 11.40 -6.92
C ARG A 56 0.38 11.06 -6.08
N PHE A 57 0.39 9.84 -5.56
CA PHE A 57 -0.63 9.27 -4.72
C PHE A 57 -0.09 9.08 -3.31
N LEU A 58 -0.90 9.43 -2.31
CA LEU A 58 -0.65 9.18 -0.90
C LEU A 58 -1.89 8.53 -0.29
N CYS A 59 -1.71 7.44 0.45
CA CYS A 59 -2.76 6.82 1.25
C CYS A 59 -2.31 6.73 2.70
N THR A 60 -2.91 7.56 3.55
CA THR A 60 -2.76 7.47 5.00
C THR A 60 -3.70 6.41 5.54
N VAL A 61 -3.13 5.31 6.03
CA VAL A 61 -3.85 4.21 6.67
C VAL A 61 -3.96 4.51 8.16
N SER A 62 -5.15 4.95 8.57
CA SER A 62 -5.52 5.13 9.98
C SER A 62 -6.15 3.84 10.52
N TYR A 63 -6.50 3.84 11.81
CA TYR A 63 -7.04 2.66 12.49
C TYR A 63 -8.30 2.11 11.81
N TRP A 64 -9.25 2.99 11.49
CA TRP A 64 -10.57 2.60 10.95
C TRP A 64 -10.86 3.16 9.55
N ASN A 65 -9.99 4.02 9.04
CA ASN A 65 -10.21 4.69 7.76
C ASN A 65 -8.88 4.80 7.01
N CYS A 66 -8.97 4.82 5.69
CA CYS A 66 -7.89 5.21 4.80
C CYS A 66 -8.24 6.55 4.17
N HIS A 67 -7.28 7.48 4.15
CA HIS A 67 -7.40 8.80 3.53
C HIS A 67 -6.48 8.87 2.32
N LEU A 68 -7.05 9.12 1.16
CA LEU A 68 -6.35 9.16 -0.11
C LEU A 68 -6.20 10.62 -0.52
N VAL A 69 -4.99 10.98 -0.91
CA VAL A 69 -4.66 12.26 -1.49
C VAL A 69 -3.96 11.99 -2.81
N CYS A 70 -4.48 12.58 -3.88
CA CYS A 70 -3.82 12.60 -5.18
C CYS A 70 -3.59 14.07 -5.55
N GLU A 71 -2.34 14.37 -5.87
CA GLU A 71 -1.87 15.71 -6.18
C GLU A 71 -0.81 15.67 -7.28
N ASP A 72 -0.61 16.79 -7.94
CA ASP A 72 0.44 16.98 -8.94
C ASP A 72 1.83 16.68 -8.32
N ASP A 73 2.69 15.97 -9.06
CA ASP A 73 4.00 15.54 -8.57
C ASP A 73 5.09 16.65 -8.61
N GLU A 74 4.78 17.82 -9.15
CA GLU A 74 5.66 18.97 -9.27
C GLU A 74 5.96 19.66 -7.93
N ARG A 75 6.84 20.67 -8.00
CA ARG A 75 7.37 21.41 -6.85
C ARG A 75 6.71 22.76 -6.60
N TYR A 76 5.73 23.14 -7.41
CA TYR A 76 5.04 24.42 -7.27
C TYR A 76 4.00 24.36 -6.14
N PRO A 77 3.56 25.52 -5.61
CA PRO A 77 2.52 25.54 -4.59
C PRO A 77 1.24 24.83 -5.06
N LEU A 78 0.67 24.03 -4.17
CA LEU A 78 -0.53 23.24 -4.45
C LEU A 78 -1.72 24.12 -4.85
N ASN A 79 -2.36 23.80 -5.97
CA ASN A 79 -3.66 24.33 -6.32
C ASN A 79 -4.76 23.48 -5.65
N GLN A 80 -5.61 24.09 -4.82
CA GLN A 80 -6.69 23.38 -4.13
C GLN A 80 -7.71 22.74 -5.08
N GLU A 81 -7.87 23.30 -6.29
CA GLU A 81 -8.82 22.78 -7.28
C GLU A 81 -8.31 21.50 -7.97
N GLU A 82 -7.00 21.23 -7.90
CA GLU A 82 -6.34 20.06 -8.49
C GLU A 82 -6.10 18.94 -7.46
N LEU A 83 -6.43 19.19 -6.20
CA LEU A 83 -6.31 18.22 -5.11
C LEU A 83 -7.51 17.28 -5.09
N ILE A 84 -7.26 15.99 -5.29
CA ILE A 84 -8.25 14.95 -5.04
C ILE A 84 -8.04 14.43 -3.61
N HIS A 85 -9.10 14.49 -2.80
CA HIS A 85 -9.11 13.87 -1.47
C HIS A 85 -10.33 12.97 -1.33
N GLU A 86 -10.08 11.70 -1.06
CA GLU A 86 -11.08 10.66 -0.87
C GLU A 86 -10.83 9.91 0.44
N PHE A 87 -11.84 9.19 0.93
CA PHE A 87 -11.66 8.31 2.08
C PHE A 87 -12.42 7.01 1.88
N SER A 88 -11.91 5.96 2.51
CA SER A 88 -12.57 4.67 2.64
C SER A 88 -12.66 4.29 4.12
N HIS A 89 -13.76 3.64 4.52
CA HIS A 89 -13.88 3.01 5.84
C HIS A 89 -13.17 1.64 5.89
N THR A 90 -11.99 1.55 5.27
CA THR A 90 -11.09 0.41 5.36
C THR A 90 -10.19 0.60 6.58
N SER A 91 -10.28 -0.32 7.54
CA SER A 91 -9.41 -0.33 8.71
C SER A 91 -7.95 -0.66 8.36
N MET A 92 -7.02 -0.30 9.24
CA MET A 92 -5.60 -0.66 9.11
C MET A 92 -5.42 -2.17 8.95
N LEU A 93 -6.18 -2.97 9.71
CA LEU A 93 -6.10 -4.43 9.62
C LEU A 93 -6.59 -4.95 8.26
N GLN A 94 -7.72 -4.44 7.76
CA GLN A 94 -8.23 -4.83 6.43
C GLN A 94 -7.26 -4.41 5.32
N PHE A 95 -6.69 -3.21 5.39
CA PHE A 95 -5.68 -2.76 4.44
C PHE A 95 -4.48 -3.71 4.40
N CYS A 96 -3.95 -4.09 5.56
CA CYS A 96 -2.83 -5.03 5.66
C CYS A 96 -3.19 -6.43 5.14
N GLN A 97 -4.42 -6.91 5.38
CA GLN A 97 -4.92 -8.20 4.88
C GLN A 97 -4.97 -8.22 3.35
N TYR A 98 -5.64 -7.22 2.77
CA TYR A 98 -5.72 -7.09 1.31
C TYR A 98 -4.33 -6.93 0.68
N LEU A 99 -3.41 -6.18 1.30
CA LEU A 99 -2.02 -6.05 0.82
C LEU A 99 -1.31 -7.39 0.79
N TYR A 100 -1.40 -8.13 1.90
CA TYR A 100 -0.80 -9.45 1.99
C TYR A 100 -1.36 -10.38 0.91
N GLU A 101 -2.68 -10.40 0.72
CA GLU A 101 -3.36 -11.26 -0.26
C GLU A 101 -2.92 -10.94 -1.70
N ASP A 102 -3.03 -9.68 -2.12
CA ASP A 102 -2.75 -9.25 -3.50
C ASP A 102 -1.28 -9.43 -3.88
N VAL A 103 -0.37 -9.12 -2.95
CA VAL A 103 1.08 -9.27 -3.17
C VAL A 103 1.48 -10.75 -3.14
N SER A 104 0.96 -11.53 -2.20
CA SER A 104 1.29 -12.97 -2.11
C SER A 104 0.79 -13.75 -3.32
N GLN A 105 -0.40 -13.42 -3.83
CA GLN A 105 -0.99 -14.11 -4.99
C GLN A 105 -0.17 -13.86 -6.28
N ASN A 106 0.48 -12.71 -6.39
CA ASN A 106 1.20 -12.28 -7.60
C ASN A 106 2.68 -11.97 -7.31
N ILE A 107 3.32 -12.73 -6.41
CA ILE A 107 4.65 -12.42 -5.88
C ILE A 107 5.73 -12.34 -6.95
N ASN A 108 5.61 -13.11 -8.05
CA ASN A 108 6.59 -13.07 -9.13
C ASN A 108 6.54 -11.72 -9.84
N GLU A 109 5.34 -11.26 -10.16
CA GLU A 109 5.12 -10.00 -10.85
C GLU A 109 5.55 -8.83 -9.97
N TRP A 110 5.17 -8.85 -8.68
CA TRP A 110 5.60 -7.83 -7.71
C TRP A 110 7.11 -7.81 -7.47
N ALA A 111 7.79 -8.96 -7.43
CA ALA A 111 9.26 -8.99 -7.28
C ALA A 111 9.98 -8.31 -8.46
N SER A 112 9.37 -8.34 -9.65
CA SER A 112 9.86 -7.70 -10.87
C SER A 112 9.29 -6.31 -11.15
N PHE A 113 8.37 -5.81 -10.33
CA PHE A 113 7.65 -4.56 -10.56
C PHE A 113 8.42 -3.35 -10.05
N VAL A 114 9.54 -3.03 -10.72
CA VAL A 114 10.44 -1.92 -10.37
C VAL A 114 11.27 -1.50 -11.58
N ASP A 115 11.74 -0.26 -11.57
CA ASP A 115 12.56 0.35 -12.62
C ASP A 115 14.04 -0.07 -12.61
N TYR A 116 14.52 -0.67 -11.52
CA TYR A 116 15.97 -0.83 -11.30
C TYR A 116 16.66 -1.74 -12.33
N GLU A 117 17.85 -1.33 -12.76
CA GLU A 117 18.75 -2.16 -13.57
C GLU A 117 19.38 -3.29 -12.73
N ASP A 118 19.73 -4.41 -13.39
CA ASP A 118 20.49 -5.53 -12.82
C ASP A 118 19.90 -6.19 -11.55
N LEU A 119 18.58 -6.36 -11.50
CA LEU A 119 17.90 -6.99 -10.37
C LEU A 119 18.05 -8.52 -10.34
N ASP A 120 18.47 -9.04 -9.19
CA ASP A 120 18.29 -10.44 -8.84
C ASP A 120 16.84 -10.68 -8.36
N ILE A 121 15.98 -11.07 -9.31
CA ILE A 121 14.55 -11.28 -9.07
C ILE A 121 14.31 -12.43 -8.08
N ASP A 122 15.13 -13.47 -8.09
CA ASP A 122 14.98 -14.61 -7.17
C ASP A 122 15.29 -14.19 -5.74
N LYS A 123 16.34 -13.39 -5.55
CA LYS A 123 16.66 -12.80 -4.24
C LYS A 123 15.54 -11.87 -3.76
N ARG A 124 15.06 -10.97 -4.61
CA ARG A 124 13.95 -10.06 -4.27
C ARG A 124 12.69 -10.82 -3.90
N LYS A 125 12.33 -11.85 -4.67
CA LYS A 125 11.18 -12.71 -4.36
C LYS A 125 11.33 -13.37 -3.00
N ALA A 126 12.52 -13.88 -2.66
CA ALA A 126 12.77 -14.48 -1.36
C ALA A 126 12.65 -13.46 -0.21
N GLU A 127 13.17 -12.25 -0.39
CA GLU A 127 13.06 -11.15 0.58
C GLU A 127 11.61 -10.71 0.78
N LEU A 128 10.86 -10.52 -0.32
CA LEU A 128 9.44 -10.17 -0.28
C LEU A 128 8.62 -11.25 0.42
N ALA A 129 8.90 -12.54 0.15
CA ALA A 129 8.24 -13.66 0.83
C ALA A 129 8.47 -13.64 2.35
N GLN A 130 9.69 -13.32 2.80
CA GLN A 130 9.99 -13.20 4.24
C GLN A 130 9.20 -12.05 4.89
N LYS A 131 9.13 -10.90 4.22
CA LYS A 131 8.34 -9.75 4.71
C LYS A 131 6.84 -10.07 4.76
N LEU A 132 6.29 -10.73 3.75
CA LEU A 132 4.89 -11.14 3.73
C LEU A 132 4.55 -12.12 4.87
N GLU A 133 5.45 -13.05 5.18
CA GLU A 133 5.24 -13.96 6.32
C GLU A 133 5.27 -13.20 7.66
N CYS A 134 6.14 -12.19 7.80
CA CYS A 134 6.12 -11.29 8.96
C CYS A 134 4.79 -10.52 9.06
N LEU A 135 4.35 -9.91 7.96
CA LEU A 135 3.09 -9.17 7.89
C LEU A 135 1.89 -10.05 8.27
N LYS A 136 1.81 -11.27 7.73
CA LYS A 136 0.77 -12.25 8.04
C LYS A 136 0.71 -12.59 9.53
N ASN A 137 1.87 -12.81 10.16
CA ASN A 137 1.93 -13.10 11.60
C ASN A 137 1.45 -11.91 12.44
N LEU A 138 1.85 -10.69 12.08
CA LEU A 138 1.39 -9.47 12.74
C LEU A 138 -0.12 -9.26 12.57
N ILE A 139 -0.69 -9.51 11.39
CA ILE A 139 -2.14 -9.45 11.16
C ILE A 139 -2.86 -10.40 12.13
N ALA A 140 -2.40 -11.65 12.24
CA ALA A 140 -3.00 -12.63 13.16
C ALA A 140 -2.91 -12.18 14.63
N GLU A 141 -1.76 -11.66 15.06
CA GLU A 141 -1.56 -11.15 16.42
C GLU A 141 -2.44 -9.93 16.74
N ARG A 142 -2.60 -9.02 15.77
CA ARG A 142 -3.32 -7.75 15.97
C ARG A 142 -4.82 -7.84 15.70
N THR A 143 -5.32 -8.95 15.16
CA THR A 143 -6.75 -9.12 14.84
C THR A 143 -7.67 -8.78 16.01
N GLU A 144 -7.32 -9.21 17.22
CA GLU A 144 -8.16 -8.94 18.39
C GLU A 144 -8.21 -7.45 18.80
N TRP A 145 -7.27 -6.62 18.34
CA TRP A 145 -7.18 -5.21 18.73
C TRP A 145 -8.15 -4.32 17.96
N PHE A 146 -8.73 -4.82 16.86
CA PHE A 146 -9.69 -4.14 15.99
C PHE A 146 -11.15 -4.62 16.24
N GLY A 147 -11.49 -4.91 17.49
CA GLY A 147 -12.87 -5.24 17.89
C GLY A 147 -13.65 -4.03 18.45
N GLU A 148 -14.98 -4.13 18.50
CA GLU A 148 -15.95 -3.08 18.87
C GLU A 148 -15.76 -2.44 20.27
N HIS A 149 -14.86 -2.97 21.11
CA HIS A 149 -14.54 -2.45 22.45
C HIS A 149 -13.03 -2.56 22.80
N ARG A 150 -12.14 -2.46 21.81
CA ARG A 150 -10.69 -2.63 21.98
C ARG A 150 -9.93 -1.36 21.60
N CYS A 151 -8.67 -1.28 22.06
CA CYS A 151 -7.57 -0.31 21.91
C CYS A 151 -7.68 1.01 21.10
N PHE A 152 -8.59 1.15 20.13
CA PHE A 152 -8.72 2.30 19.23
C PHE A 152 -10.17 2.81 19.10
N LEU A 153 -10.97 2.63 20.16
CA LEU A 153 -12.35 3.12 20.33
C LEU A 153 -12.49 3.91 21.64
#